data_AF-A0A7K4B5E4-F1
#
_entry.id   AF-A0A7K4B5E4-F1
#
_cell.length_a   1.000
_cell.length_b   1.000
_cell.length_c   1.000
_cell.angle_alpha   90.00
_cell.angle_beta   90.00
_cell.angle_gamma   90.00
#
_symmetry.space_group_name_H-M   'P 1'
#
loop_
_entity.id
_entity.type
_entity.pdbx_description
1 polymer ?
#
loop_
_entity_poly.entity_id
_entity_poly.type
_entity_poly.pdbx_seq_one_letter_code
_entity_poly.pdbx_strand_id
1 'polypeptide(L)' 'MGVILFDHEYRARESGVPVPEVKPLTNKSFIPRGNTAILDAIGKMIRTIEKRAHEGEEVMVVILTDGHENALVE' A
#
# COMPACT_ATOMS: atom_id res chain seq x y z
N MET A 1 9.17 -7.80 3.37
CA MET A 1 7.93 -7.03 3.64
C MET A 1 7.94 -5.73 2.86
N GLY A 2 6.84 -5.39 2.20
CA GLY A 2 6.62 -4.07 1.60
C GLY A 2 5.47 -3.36 2.31
N VAL A 3 5.59 -2.05 2.50
CA VAL A 3 4.51 -1.22 3.05
C VAL A 3 4.28 -0.07 2.10
N ILE A 4 3.07 0.00 1.55
CA ILE A 4 2.64 1.04 0.63
C ILE A 4 1.49 1.78 1.29
N LEU A 5 1.59 3.10 1.31
CA LEU A 5 0.49 3.99 1.66
C LEU A 5 -0.11 4.52 0.37
N PHE A 6 -1.42 4.44 0.26
CA PHE A 6 -2.13 4.90 -0.93
C PHE A 6 -3.36 5.72 -0.54
N ASP A 7 -3.54 6.81 -1.27
CA ASP A 7 -4.70 7.69 -1.26
C ASP A 7 -4.92 8.21 -2.70
N HIS A 8 -4.88 9.52 -2.91
CA HIS A 8 -4.71 10.13 -4.24
C HIS A 8 -3.24 10.02 -4.72
N GLU A 9 -2.32 9.72 -3.81
CA GLU A 9 -0.91 9.46 -4.03
C GLU A 9 -0.58 7.99 -3.75
N TYR A 10 0.48 7.49 -4.36
CA TYR A 10 1.01 6.15 -4.11
C TYR A 10 2.44 6.29 -3.55
N ARG A 11 2.65 5.91 -2.30
CA ARG A 11 3.92 6.10 -1.59
C ARG A 11 4.42 4.79 -0.99
N ALA A 12 5.56 4.29 -1.46
CA ALA A 12 6.25 3.19 -0.82
C ALA A 12 6.95 3.70 0.46
N ARG A 13 6.53 3.21 1.62
CA ARG A 13 7.17 3.50 2.90
C ARG A 13 8.30 2.52 3.18
N GLU A 14 8.05 1.23 2.95
CA GLU A 14 9.02 0.14 3.12
C GLU A 14 9.05 -0.73 1.87
N SER A 15 10.22 -1.26 1.56
CA SER A 15 10.49 -1.86 0.26
C SER A 15 11.41 -3.07 0.37
N GLY A 16 10.84 -4.24 0.69
CA GLY A 16 11.60 -5.49 0.72
C GLY A 16 12.43 -5.67 1.99
N VAL A 17 12.03 -5.06 3.10
CA VAL A 17 12.74 -5.18 4.38
C VAL A 17 12.31 -6.43 5.15
N PRO A 18 13.16 -7.04 5.98
CA PRO A 18 12.77 -8.12 6.90
C PRO A 18 11.63 -7.67 7.82
N VAL A 19 10.71 -8.58 8.15
CA VAL A 19 9.54 -8.27 9.00
C VAL A 19 9.93 -7.62 10.34
N PRO A 20 10.97 -8.10 11.07
CA PRO A 20 11.38 -7.48 12.34
C PRO A 20 11.91 -6.05 12.20
N GLU A 21 12.31 -5.63 11.00
CA GLU A 21 12.87 -4.31 10.72
C GLU A 21 11.81 -3.30 10.26
N VAL A 22 10.58 -3.75 10.03
CA VAL A 22 9.46 -2.88 9.64
C VAL A 22 9.11 -1.97 10.80
N LYS A 23 9.30 -0.66 10.62
CA LYS A 23 8.95 0.33 11.65
C LYS A 23 7.44 0.37 11.86
N PRO A 24 6.96 0.41 13.13
CA PRO A 24 5.54 0.59 13.42
C PRO A 24 4.94 1.80 12.69
N LEU A 25 3.70 1.65 12.25
CA LEU A 25 2.90 2.79 11.82
C LEU A 25 2.50 3.59 13.07
N THR A 26 2.53 4.92 12.95
CA THR A 26 2.19 5.86 14.01
C THR A 26 1.19 6.87 13.46
N ASN A 27 0.52 7.63 14.32
CA ASN A 27 -0.40 8.68 13.90
C ASN A 27 0.27 9.79 13.06
N LYS A 28 1.61 9.84 13.01
CA LYS A 28 2.39 10.75 12.16
C LYS A 28 2.81 10.13 10.82
N SER A 29 2.92 8.81 10.77
CA SER A 29 3.35 8.06 9.57
C SER A 29 2.20 7.34 8.86
N PHE A 30 1.02 7.28 9.47
CA PHE A 30 -0.21 6.71 8.94
C PHE A 30 -1.33 7.74 9.12
N ILE A 31 -1.39 8.69 8.19
CA ILE A 31 -2.37 9.76 8.20
C ILE A 31 -3.37 9.44 7.09
N PRO A 32 -4.65 9.21 7.40
CA PRO A 32 -5.70 9.10 6.40
C PRO A 32 -5.83 10.43 5.64
N ARG A 33 -5.84 10.41 4.31
CA ARG A 33 -5.90 11.61 3.48
C ARG A 33 -6.66 11.30 2.18
N GLY A 34 -7.25 12.34 1.60
CA GLY A 34 -7.77 12.35 0.22
C GLY A 34 -8.86 11.33 -0.08
N ASN A 35 -9.20 11.23 -1.37
CA ASN A 35 -10.10 10.20 -1.89
C ASN A 35 -9.28 9.00 -2.35
N THR A 36 -9.84 7.80 -2.20
CA THR A 36 -9.14 6.56 -2.54
C THR A 36 -9.61 6.01 -3.88
N ALA A 37 -8.76 6.08 -4.90
CA ALA A 37 -8.93 5.32 -6.14
C ALA A 37 -8.35 3.90 -5.94
N ILE A 38 -9.11 3.05 -5.26
CA ILE A 38 -8.65 1.73 -4.77
C ILE A 38 -8.12 0.88 -5.92
N LEU A 39 -8.83 0.83 -7.05
CA LEU A 39 -8.43 0.02 -8.20
C LEU A 39 -7.10 0.46 -8.81
N ASP A 40 -6.86 1.77 -8.90
CA ASP A 40 -5.60 2.32 -9.40
C ASP A 40 -4.45 2.02 -8.43
N ALA A 41 -4.69 2.12 -7.13
CA ALA A 41 -3.70 1.80 -6.11
C ALA A 41 -3.30 0.32 -6.15
N ILE A 42 -4.28 -0.58 -6.25
CA ILE A 42 -4.04 -2.02 -6.40
C ILE A 42 -3.27 -2.30 -7.68
N GLY A 43 -3.67 -1.71 -8.82
CA GLY A 43 -2.98 -1.90 -10.09
C GLY A 43 -1.51 -1.46 -10.05
N LYS A 44 -1.21 -0.31 -9.42
CA LYS A 44 0.17 0.16 -9.22
C LYS A 44 0.97 -0.75 -8.28
N MET A 45 0.32 -1.27 -7.24
CA MET A 45 0.92 -2.22 -6.31
C MET A 45 1.29 -3.53 -7.00
N ILE A 46 0.39 -4.12 -7.79
CA ILE A 46 0.69 -5.34 -8.56
C ILE A 46 1.92 -5.13 -9.45
N ARG A 47 1.96 -4.04 -10.23
CA ARG A 47 3.13 -3.71 -11.06
C ARG A 47 4.42 -3.51 -10.26
N THR A 48 4.31 -3.07 -9.01
CA THR A 48 5.47 -2.90 -8.11
C THR A 48 5.98 -4.26 -7.61
N ILE A 49 5.05 -5.17 -7.31
CA ILE A 49 5.35 -6.55 -6.91
C ILE A 49 5.98 -7.31 -8.08
N GLU A 50 5.38 -7.27 -9.28
CA GLU A 50 5.89 -7.96 -10.48
C GLU A 50 7.32 -7.59 -10.83
N LYS A 51 7.73 -6.33 -10.60
CA LYS A 51 9.11 -5.87 -10.84
C LYS A 51 10.14 -6.45 -9.88
N ARG A 52 9.70 -7.07 -8.78
CA ARG A 52 10.56 -7.53 -7.68
C ARG A 52 10.42 -9.02 -7.40
N ALA A 53 9.24 -9.57 -7.61
CA ALA A 53 8.96 -10.97 -7.38
C ALA A 53 9.77 -11.83 -8.34
N HIS A 54 10.28 -12.94 -7.82
CA HIS A 54 10.93 -13.96 -8.62
C HIS A 54 9.92 -14.96 -9.17
N GLU A 55 10.29 -15.65 -10.24
CA GLU A 55 9.45 -16.70 -10.82
C GLU A 55 9.19 -17.81 -9.78
N GLY A 56 7.92 -18.17 -9.59
CA GLY A 56 7.50 -19.16 -8.59
C GLY A 56 7.35 -18.63 -7.15
N GLU A 57 7.53 -17.32 -6.91
CA GLU A 57 7.32 -16.72 -5.59
C GLU A 57 5.82 -16.50 -5.30
N GLU A 58 5.34 -17.01 -4.16
CA GLU A 58 4.00 -16.72 -3.66
C GLU A 58 3.98 -15.40 -2.87
N VAL A 59 3.08 -14.49 -3.24
CA VAL A 59 2.99 -13.16 -2.62
C VAL A 59 1.65 -13.00 -1.91
N MET A 60 1.70 -12.73 -0.60
CA MET A 60 0.53 -12.35 0.18
C MET A 60 0.36 -10.82 0.19
N VAL A 61 -0.84 -10.36 -0.15
CA VAL A 61 -1.22 -8.95 -0.13
C VAL A 61 -2.34 -8.76 0.89
N VAL A 62 -2.18 -7.80 1.79
CA VAL A 62 -3.20 -7.39 2.76
C VAL A 62 -3.55 -5.93 2.50
N ILE A 63 -4.83 -5.65 2.28
CA ILE A 63 -5.35 -4.30 2.05
C ILE A 63 -6.13 -3.89 3.31
N LEU A 64 -5.72 -2.77 3.91
CA LEU A 64 -6.43 -2.15 5.02
C LEU A 64 -7.08 -0.86 4.52
N THR A 65 -8.41 -0.83 4.51
CA THR A 65 -9.24 0.30 4.09
C THR A 65 -10.56 0.27 4.87
N ASP A 66 -11.21 1.41 5.00
CA ASP A 66 -12.59 1.50 5.50
C ASP A 66 -13.63 1.20 4.40
N GLY A 67 -13.20 1.04 3.14
CA GLY A 67 -14.04 0.66 2.01
C GLY A 67 -14.67 1.83 1.25
N HIS A 68 -14.41 3.09 1.62
CA HIS A 68 -14.93 4.25 0.90
C HIS A 68 -14.09 4.57 -0.33
N GLU A 69 -14.49 4.03 -1.48
CA GLU A 69 -13.89 4.36 -2.76
C GLU A 69 -14.39 5.74 -3.24
N ASN A 70 -13.47 6.62 -3.64
CA ASN A 70 -13.78 7.90 -4.29
C ASN A 70 -14.79 8.80 -3.56
N ALA A 71 -14.96 8.64 -2.24
CA ALA A 71 -15.92 9.41 -1.47
C ALA A 71 -15.49 10.89 -1.44
N LEU A 72 -16.16 11.73 -2.21
CA LEU A 72 -16.09 13.18 -2.04
C LEU A 72 -16.69 13.49 -0.66
N VAL A 73 -15.88 14.06 0.21
CA VAL A 73 -16.40 14.69 1.43
C VAL A 73 -17.18 15.93 0.98
N GLU A 74 -18.49 15.94 1.20
CA GLU A 74 -19.24 17.20 1.40
C GLU A 74 -18.86 17.81 2.75
#